data_AF-A0A650GC04-F1
#
_entry.id   AF-A0A650GC04-F1
#
_cell.length_a   1.000
_cell.length_b   1.000
_cell.length_c   1.000
_cell.angle_alpha   90.00
_cell.angle_beta   90.00
_cell.angle_gamma   90.00
#
_symmetry.space_group_name_H-M   'P 1'
#
loop_
_entity.id
_entity.type
_entity.pdbx_description
1 polymer ?
#
loop_
_entity_poly.entity_id
_entity_poly.type
_entity_poly.pdbx_seq_one_letter_code
_entity_poly.pdbx_strand_id
1 'polypeptide(L)'
;MSSNMQRQAVPLSRSEKCIVGTGLERQVALDSGVPTIAEHKGKILYTDTEKIILSGNENTVSIPLIMYQRSNKNTCMHQKPQVRRGKCIKKGQI
;
A
#
# COMPACT_ATOMS: atom_id res chain seq x y z
N MET A 1 7.20 15.70 -23.38
CA MET A 1 6.89 16.47 -22.16
C MET A 1 6.11 15.66 -21.13
N SER A 2 5.06 14.92 -21.51
CA SER A 2 4.16 14.18 -20.59
C SER A 2 4.85 13.16 -19.67
N SER A 3 5.81 12.36 -20.16
CA SER A 3 6.49 11.35 -19.33
C SER A 3 7.29 11.97 -18.16
N ASN A 4 7.90 13.14 -18.37
CA ASN A 4 8.64 13.83 -17.30
C ASN A 4 7.70 14.45 -16.26
N MET A 5 6.51 14.90 -16.68
CA MET A 5 5.50 15.47 -15.77
C MET A 5 5.04 14.44 -14.73
N GLN A 6 4.93 13.15 -15.10
CA GLN A 6 4.53 12.09 -14.15
C GLN A 6 5.51 11.94 -12.98
N ARG A 7 6.82 12.13 -13.20
CA ARG A 7 7.85 12.06 -12.14
C ARG A 7 7.84 13.26 -11.18
N GLN A 8 7.12 14.32 -11.54
CA GLN A 8 6.97 15.54 -10.75
C GLN A 8 5.66 15.56 -9.96
N ALA A 9 4.79 14.57 -10.16
CA ALA A 9 3.55 14.46 -9.43
C ALA A 9 3.80 14.36 -7.92
N VAL A 10 2.96 15.05 -7.14
CA VAL A 10 3.00 15.06 -5.69
C VAL A 10 1.85 14.18 -5.15
N PRO A 11 2.07 13.37 -4.10
CA PRO A 11 1.01 12.60 -3.47
C PRO A 11 -0.12 13.49 -2.95
N LEU A 12 -1.35 13.18 -3.34
CA LEU A 12 -2.54 13.86 -2.84
C LEU A 12 -3.06 13.16 -1.57
N SER A 13 -3.74 13.91 -0.70
CA SER A 13 -4.39 13.34 0.50
C SER A 13 -5.41 12.24 0.13
N ARG A 14 -6.10 12.41 -1.01
CA ARG A 14 -6.99 11.44 -1.62
C ARG A 14 -6.51 11.13 -3.03
N SER A 15 -5.91 9.96 -3.22
CA SER A 15 -5.50 9.46 -4.53
C SER A 15 -6.67 8.77 -5.22
N GLU A 16 -6.78 9.00 -6.53
CA GLU A 16 -7.78 8.36 -7.38
C GLU A 16 -7.07 7.78 -8.61
N LYS A 17 -7.57 6.65 -9.11
CA LYS A 17 -7.07 6.05 -10.34
C LYS A 17 -7.56 6.82 -11.55
N CYS A 18 -6.80 6.79 -12.64
CA CYS A 18 -7.28 7.31 -13.92
C CYS A 18 -8.54 6.56 -14.38
N ILE A 19 -9.43 7.26 -15.07
CA ILE A 19 -10.66 6.68 -15.67
C ILE A 19 -10.28 5.76 -16.84
N VAL A 20 -9.28 6.18 -17.63
CA VAL A 20 -8.70 5.41 -18.74
C VAL A 20 -7.22 5.20 -18.43
N GLY A 21 -6.81 3.94 -18.34
CA GLY A 21 -5.45 3.53 -18.04
C GLY A 21 -4.82 2.71 -19.15
N THR A 22 -3.52 2.52 -19.04
CA THR A 22 -2.68 1.74 -19.95
C THR A 22 -2.53 0.28 -19.52
N GLY A 23 -2.83 -0.04 -18.26
CA GLY A 23 -2.69 -1.38 -17.67
C GLY A 23 -1.37 -1.57 -16.90
N LEU A 24 -0.39 -0.67 -17.06
CA LEU A 24 0.91 -0.74 -16.37
C LEU A 24 0.85 -0.21 -14.92
N GLU A 25 -0.23 0.47 -14.53
CA GLU A 25 -0.33 1.19 -13.27
C GLU A 25 -0.17 0.26 -12.06
N ARG A 26 -0.72 -0.95 -12.14
CA ARG A 26 -0.61 -1.96 -11.07
C ARG A 26 0.83 -2.43 -10.90
N GLN A 27 1.54 -2.68 -12.01
CA GLN A 27 2.92 -3.15 -11.98
C GLN A 27 3.83 -2.05 -11.44
N VAL A 28 3.66 -0.81 -11.92
CA VAL A 28 4.40 0.36 -11.42
C VAL A 28 4.17 0.57 -9.92
N ALA A 29 2.94 0.41 -9.43
CA ALA A 29 2.65 0.52 -8.00
C ALA A 29 3.38 -0.57 -7.18
N LEU A 30 3.36 -1.84 -7.64
CA LEU A 30 4.07 -2.93 -6.97
C LEU A 30 5.59 -2.72 -6.97
N ASP A 31 6.16 -2.39 -8.13
CA ASP A 31 7.60 -2.23 -8.31
C ASP A 31 8.14 -0.97 -7.62
N SER A 32 7.27 0.00 -7.30
CA SER A 32 7.66 1.19 -6.53
C SER A 32 8.08 0.87 -5.09
N GLY A 33 7.69 -0.29 -4.54
CA GLY A 33 7.92 -0.66 -3.15
C GLY A 33 7.16 0.19 -2.12
N VAL A 34 6.29 1.11 -2.56
CA VAL A 34 5.46 1.94 -1.68
C VAL A 34 4.29 1.18 -1.05
N PRO A 35 3.53 0.31 -1.74
CA PRO A 35 2.43 -0.42 -1.12
C PRO A 35 2.95 -1.55 -0.24
N THR A 36 2.28 -1.76 0.88
CA THR A 36 2.55 -2.90 1.77
C THR A 36 1.93 -4.15 1.18
N ILE A 37 2.74 -5.19 0.93
CA ILE A 37 2.31 -6.44 0.31
C ILE A 37 2.29 -7.55 1.37
N ALA A 38 1.26 -8.39 1.36
CA ALA A 38 1.21 -9.55 2.24
C ALA A 38 2.20 -10.64 1.79
N GLU A 39 3.26 -10.85 2.56
CA GLU A 39 4.26 -11.90 2.31
C GLU A 39 3.71 -13.32 2.53
N HIS A 40 2.74 -13.43 3.44
CA HIS A 40 2.12 -14.70 3.83
C HIS A 40 0.61 -14.65 3.64
N LYS A 41 0.02 -15.82 3.32
CA LYS A 41 -1.43 -15.99 3.38
C LYS A 41 -1.88 -15.99 4.84
N GLY A 42 -3.06 -15.44 5.11
CA GLY A 42 -3.59 -15.41 6.47
C GLY A 42 -4.88 -14.65 6.60
N LYS A 43 -5.40 -14.58 7.82
CA LYS A 43 -6.61 -13.84 8.17
C LYS A 43 -6.23 -12.61 8.99
N ILE A 44 -6.84 -11.47 8.68
CA ILE A 44 -6.60 -10.24 9.43
C ILE A 44 -7.25 -10.36 10.81
N LEU A 45 -6.43 -10.32 11.85
CA LEU A 45 -6.90 -10.30 13.23
C LEU A 45 -7.28 -8.89 13.68
N TYR A 46 -6.48 -7.91 13.27
CA TYR A 46 -6.60 -6.52 13.70
C TYR A 46 -6.06 -5.58 12.62
N THR A 47 -6.67 -4.41 12.51
CA THR A 47 -6.28 -3.36 11.57
C THR A 47 -6.33 -2.04 12.29
N ASP A 48 -5.21 -1.33 12.27
CA ASP A 48 -5.05 0.01 12.81
C ASP A 48 -4.52 0.95 11.74
N THR A 49 -4.45 2.23 12.05
CA THR A 49 -3.77 3.20 11.18
C THR A 49 -2.27 2.98 11.14
N GLU A 50 -1.66 2.47 12.22
CA GLU A 50 -0.21 2.29 12.33
C GLU A 50 0.28 0.88 11.99
N LYS A 51 -0.59 -0.13 12.06
CA LYS A 51 -0.20 -1.52 11.82
C LYS A 51 -1.37 -2.42 11.44
N ILE A 52 -1.05 -3.51 10.75
CA ILE A 52 -1.97 -4.59 10.41
C ILE A 52 -1.45 -5.87 11.05
N ILE A 53 -2.31 -6.60 11.75
CA ILE A 53 -1.96 -7.90 12.35
C ILE A 53 -2.63 -9.01 11.56
N LEU A 54 -1.80 -9.89 10.99
CA LEU A 54 -2.21 -11.04 10.21
C LEU A 54 -1.94 -12.33 10.98
N SER A 55 -2.95 -13.19 11.11
CA SER A 55 -2.77 -14.58 11.55
C SER A 55 -2.48 -15.45 10.34
N GLY A 56 -1.27 -15.97 10.27
CA GLY A 56 -0.90 -17.07 9.38
C GLY A 56 -1.25 -18.43 9.98
N ASN A 57 -0.83 -19.50 9.29
CA ASN A 57 -1.09 -20.87 9.72
C ASN A 57 -0.53 -21.20 11.12
N GLU A 58 0.63 -20.63 11.49
CA GLU A 58 1.30 -20.94 12.76
C GLU A 58 1.78 -19.68 13.51
N ASN A 59 1.93 -18.54 12.83
CA ASN A 59 2.47 -17.31 13.40
C ASN A 59 1.55 -16.11 13.18
N THR A 60 1.60 -15.17 14.11
CA THR A 60 0.98 -13.85 13.96
C THR A 60 2.05 -12.87 13.47
N VAL A 61 1.81 -12.24 12.32
CA VAL A 61 2.72 -11.27 11.70
C VAL A 61 2.15 -9.87 11.90
N SER A 62 2.94 -8.99 12.50
CA SER A 62 2.61 -7.56 12.62
C SER A 62 3.31 -6.80 11.51
N ILE A 63 2.52 -6.13 10.69
CA ILE A 63 3.01 -5.34 9.55
C ILE A 63 2.83 -3.85 9.91
N PRO A 64 3.92 -3.10 10.17
CA PRO A 64 3.83 -1.68 10.44
C PRO A 64 3.48 -0.91 9.15
N LEU A 65 2.73 0.17 9.30
CA LEU A 65 2.35 1.09 8.25
C LEU A 65 3.08 2.43 8.42
N ILE A 66 3.45 3.03 7.30
CA ILE A 66 4.08 4.35 7.29
C ILE A 66 3.01 5.42 7.52
N MET A 67 3.16 6.21 8.58
CA MET A 67 2.23 7.29 8.95
C MET A 67 2.91 8.65 8.88
N TYR A 68 2.43 9.52 7.98
CA TYR A 68 2.84 10.93 7.86
C TYR A 68 4.36 11.15 7.80
N GLN A 69 5.08 10.25 7.13
CA GLN A 69 6.52 10.35 7.01
C GLN A 69 6.88 11.35 5.90
N ARG A 70 7.84 12.23 6.18
CA ARG A 70 8.36 13.18 5.18
C ARG A 70 9.32 12.48 4.23
N SER A 71 9.14 12.69 2.93
CA SER A 71 10.08 12.23 1.89
C SER A 71 11.23 13.23 1.67
N ASN A 72 12.27 12.80 0.96
CA ASN A 72 13.40 13.66 0.59
C ASN A 72 12.99 14.88 -0.25
N LYS A 73 11.86 14.80 -0.97
CA LYS A 73 11.30 15.91 -1.76
C LYS A 73 10.20 16.67 -1.00
N ASN A 74 10.16 16.55 0.33
CA ASN A 74 9.19 17.20 1.21
C ASN A 74 7.72 16.83 0.91
N THR A 75 7.48 15.64 0.35
CA THR A 75 6.13 15.11 0.17
C THR A 75 5.75 14.18 1.32
N CYS A 76 4.45 13.97 1.54
CA CYS A 76 3.95 13.08 2.58
C CYS A 76 3.88 11.63 2.07
N MET A 77 4.51 10.71 2.80
CA MET A 77 4.37 9.27 2.63
C MET A 77 3.45 8.75 3.73
N HIS A 78 2.31 8.20 3.32
CA HIS A 78 1.30 7.71 4.24
C HIS A 78 0.57 6.52 3.62
N GLN A 79 0.65 5.37 4.28
CA GLN A 79 0.00 4.14 3.88
C GLN A 79 -1.33 4.00 4.59
N LYS A 80 -2.39 3.67 3.82
CA LYS A 80 -3.74 3.47 4.34
C LYS A 80 -4.10 1.99 4.23
N PRO A 81 -4.51 1.33 5.32
CA PRO A 81 -4.97 -0.06 5.25
C PRO A 81 -6.24 -0.14 4.39
N GLN A 82 -6.25 -0.99 3.37
CA GLN A 82 -7.41 -1.20 2.47
C GLN A 82 -8.27 -2.41 2.86
N VAL A 83 -7.90 -3.09 3.94
CA VAL A 83 -8.47 -4.36 4.33
C VAL A 83 -9.20 -4.24 5.67
N ARG A 84 -10.27 -5.01 5.85
CA ARG A 84 -11.09 -5.03 7.07
C ARG A 84 -10.76 -6.27 7.90
N ARG A 85 -10.94 -6.16 9.23
CA ARG A 85 -10.81 -7.28 10.16
C ARG A 85 -11.61 -8.50 9.68
N GLY A 86 -11.02 -9.68 9.81
CA GLY A 86 -11.64 -10.95 9.45
C GLY A 86 -11.53 -11.36 7.97
N LYS A 87 -11.02 -10.49 7.08
CA LYS A 87 -10.78 -10.85 5.67
C LYS A 87 -9.56 -11.76 5.55
N CYS A 88 -9.68 -12.78 4.68
CA CYS A 88 -8.57 -13.64 4.32
C CYS A 88 -7.77 -13.00 3.17
N ILE A 89 -6.46 -12.94 3.33
CA ILE A 89 -5.51 -12.37 2.37
C ILE A 89 -4.66 -13.50 1.78
N LYS A 90 -4.40 -13.43 0.47
CA LYS A 90 -3.46 -14.33 -0.23
C LYS A 90 -2.05 -13.71 -0.25
N LYS A 91 -1.02 -14.55 -0.37
CA LYS A 91 0.35 -14.07 -0.62
C LYS A 91 0.37 -13.17 -1.86
N GLY A 92 1.03 -12.02 -1.77
CA GLY A 92 1.17 -11.05 -2.86
C GLY A 92 -0.01 -10.08 -3.01
N GLN A 93 -0.98 -10.12 -2.10
CA GLN A 93 -2.10 -9.20 -2.12
C GLN A 93 -1.77 -7.89 -1.36
N ILE A 94 -2.26 -6.77 -1.89
CA ILE A 94 -2.25 -5.42 -1.31
C ILE A 94 -3.57 -5.18 -0.56
#